data_AF-A0A353X142-F1
#
_entry.id   AF-A0A353X142-F1
#
_cell.length_a   1.000
_cell.length_b   1.000
_cell.length_c   1.000
_cell.angle_alpha   90.00
_cell.angle_beta   90.00
_cell.angle_gamma   90.00
#
_symmetry.space_group_name_H-M   'P 1'
#
loop_
_entity.id
_entity.type
_entity.pdbx_description
1 polymer ?
#
loop_
_entity_poly.entity_id
_entity_poly.type
_entity_poly.pdbx_seq_one_letter_code
_entity_poly.pdbx_strand_id
1 'polypeptide(L)'
;MKACLFLTLLLQYPILSFGQRFVSFESETSFFSSAPLEDIRAINRSAVSAIDFETGEVVFSVPINKFEFRKSLMKERFNDKYMESEQFPIAFF
;
A
#
# COMPACT_ATOMS: atom_id res chain seq x y z
N MET A 1 -26.06 40.56 22.64
CA MET A 1 -24.67 40.84 22.19
C MET A 1 -23.68 39.77 22.62
N LYS A 2 -23.65 39.35 23.91
CA LYS A 2 -22.73 38.29 24.40
C LYS A 2 -22.96 36.91 23.76
N ALA A 3 -24.22 36.55 23.47
CA ALA A 3 -24.57 35.28 22.82
C ALA A 3 -24.09 35.20 21.36
N CYS A 4 -24.18 36.28 20.58
CA CYS A 4 -23.62 36.33 19.22
C CYS A 4 -22.09 36.21 19.23
N LEU A 5 -21.43 36.79 20.24
CA LEU A 5 -19.98 36.77 20.40
C LEU A 5 -19.45 35.36 20.73
N PHE A 6 -20.22 34.61 21.54
CA PHE A 6 -19.95 33.18 21.82
C PHE A 6 -20.13 32.30 20.57
N LEU A 7 -21.14 32.59 19.75
CA LEU A 7 -21.43 31.85 18.53
C LEU A 7 -20.33 32.05 17.47
N THR A 8 -19.80 33.27 17.34
CA THR A 8 -18.68 33.58 16.43
C THR A 8 -17.36 32.96 16.88
N LEU A 9 -17.13 32.77 18.18
CA LEU A 9 -15.93 32.11 18.71
C LEU A 9 -15.96 30.59 18.48
N LEU A 10 -17.15 29.99 18.54
CA LEU A 10 -17.36 28.56 18.29
C LEU A 10 -17.21 28.18 16.79
N LEU A 11 -17.51 29.13 15.88
CA LEU A 11 -17.38 28.97 14.43
C LEU A 11 -15.94 29.09 13.90
N GLN A 12 -14.98 29.51 14.74
CA GLN A 12 -13.56 29.63 14.36
C GLN A 12 -12.75 28.33 14.53
N TYR A 13 -13.37 27.26 15.04
CA TYR A 13 -12.83 25.90 15.06
C TYR A 13 -13.70 25.09 14.10
N PRO A 14 -13.28 24.67 12.88
CA PRO A 14 -12.00 24.00 12.59
C PRO A 14 -11.45 24.17 11.14
N ILE A 15 -10.20 24.60 10.91
CA ILE A 15 -9.59 24.51 9.55
C ILE A 15 -8.14 23.96 9.56
N LEU A 16 -7.68 23.38 10.66
CA LEU A 16 -6.37 22.70 10.69
C LEU A 16 -6.55 21.18 10.70
N SER A 17 -7.29 20.64 9.74
CA SER A 17 -7.19 19.22 9.42
C SER A 17 -6.29 19.06 8.19
N PHE A 18 -4.99 19.16 8.39
CA PHE A 18 -3.98 18.81 7.39
C PHE A 18 -3.81 17.28 7.35
N GLY A 19 -4.82 16.59 6.84
CA GLY A 19 -4.71 15.19 6.43
C GLY A 19 -4.16 15.12 5.02
N GLN A 20 -2.90 15.50 4.79
CA GLN A 20 -2.29 15.40 3.46
C GLN A 20 -1.76 14.00 3.18
N ARG A 21 -1.48 13.21 4.23
CA ARG A 21 -1.00 11.83 4.12
C ARG A 21 -2.12 10.85 4.47
N PHE A 22 -2.39 9.93 3.57
CA PHE A 22 -3.32 8.83 3.79
C PHE A 22 -2.57 7.51 3.71
N VAL A 23 -2.92 6.58 4.58
CA VAL A 23 -2.34 5.23 4.62
C VAL A 23 -3.48 4.23 4.41
N SER A 24 -3.28 3.27 3.51
CA SER A 24 -4.19 2.14 3.30
C SER A 24 -3.50 0.83 3.68
N PHE A 25 -4.15 0.08 4.57
CA PHE A 25 -3.76 -1.27 5.00
C PHE A 25 -4.46 -2.37 4.19
N GLU A 26 -5.44 -2.02 3.36
CA GLU A 26 -6.19 -2.93 2.49
C GLU A 26 -5.72 -2.78 1.03
N SER A 27 -4.42 -2.84 0.79
CA SER A 27 -3.86 -2.69 -0.56
C SER A 27 -3.57 -4.04 -1.19
N GLU A 28 -3.94 -4.18 -2.47
CA GLU A 28 -3.69 -5.37 -3.28
C GLU A 28 -2.67 -5.06 -4.38
N THR A 29 -1.57 -5.81 -4.40
CA THR A 29 -0.58 -5.79 -5.48
C THR A 29 -0.66 -7.11 -6.23
N SER A 30 -0.76 -7.07 -7.55
CA SER A 30 -0.76 -8.29 -8.36
C SER A 30 0.14 -8.14 -9.57
N PHE A 31 0.66 -9.27 -10.05
CA PHE A 31 1.37 -9.32 -11.32
C PHE A 31 0.90 -10.51 -12.16
N PHE A 32 1.14 -10.39 -13.45
CA PHE A 32 0.82 -11.39 -14.45
C PHE A 32 1.96 -11.49 -15.46
N SER A 33 2.32 -12.71 -15.83
CA SER A 33 3.26 -13.00 -16.91
C SER A 33 2.74 -14.18 -17.70
N SER A 34 2.64 -14.02 -19.02
CA SER A 34 2.30 -15.15 -19.89
C SER A 34 3.53 -15.97 -20.22
N ALA A 35 3.38 -17.30 -20.29
CA ALA A 35 4.44 -18.20 -20.69
C ALA A 35 3.87 -19.39 -21.48
N PRO A 36 4.66 -20.05 -22.35
CA PRO A 36 4.16 -21.09 -23.24
C PRO A 36 3.50 -22.29 -22.55
N LEU A 37 3.94 -22.62 -21.33
CA LEU A 37 3.45 -23.78 -20.59
C LEU A 37 2.27 -23.43 -19.67
N GLU A 38 2.39 -22.34 -18.91
CA GLU A 38 1.35 -21.89 -17.98
C GLU A 38 1.59 -20.42 -17.65
N ASP A 39 0.52 -19.63 -17.62
CA ASP A 39 0.58 -18.26 -17.13
C ASP A 39 0.93 -18.20 -15.64
N ILE A 40 1.74 -17.21 -15.28
CA ILE A 40 2.13 -16.92 -13.90
C ILE A 40 1.31 -15.75 -13.43
N ARG A 41 0.58 -15.93 -12.33
CA ARG A 41 -0.16 -14.87 -11.64
C ARG A 41 0.10 -14.98 -10.14
N ALA A 42 0.31 -13.84 -9.50
CA ALA A 42 0.37 -13.76 -8.05
C ALA A 42 -0.33 -12.50 -7.53
N ILE A 43 -0.86 -12.61 -6.31
CA ILE A 43 -1.58 -11.53 -5.61
C ILE A 43 -0.99 -11.39 -4.21
N ASN A 44 -0.84 -10.15 -3.74
CA ASN A 44 -0.39 -9.82 -2.39
C ASN A 44 -1.38 -8.84 -1.78
N ARG A 45 -2.07 -9.27 -0.71
CA ARG A 45 -3.03 -8.46 0.06
C ARG A 45 -2.48 -8.02 1.40
N SER A 46 -1.18 -8.18 1.61
CA SER A 46 -0.46 -7.76 2.82
C SER A 46 0.37 -6.50 2.59
N ALA A 47 0.24 -5.88 1.42
CA ALA A 47 0.90 -4.62 1.13
C ALA A 47 0.25 -3.48 1.93
N VAL A 48 1.06 -2.48 2.27
CA VAL A 48 0.59 -1.21 2.84
C VAL A 48 0.97 -0.11 1.87
N SER A 49 0.08 0.86 1.66
CA SER A 49 0.34 2.00 0.79
C SER A 49 0.14 3.32 1.51
N ALA A 50 0.86 4.34 1.08
CA ALA A 50 0.67 5.71 1.54
C ALA A 50 0.66 6.68 0.35
N ILE A 51 -0.13 7.74 0.45
CA ILE A 51 -0.15 8.85 -0.50
C ILE A 51 -0.02 10.16 0.26
N ASP A 52 0.87 11.03 -0.20
CA ASP A 52 0.99 12.42 0.23
C ASP A 52 0.39 13.32 -0.87
N PHE A 53 -0.76 13.93 -0.59
CA PHE A 53 -1.45 14.83 -1.51
C PHE A 53 -0.80 16.21 -1.61
N GLU A 54 0.11 16.58 -0.70
CA GLU A 54 0.87 17.83 -0.81
C GLU A 54 1.98 17.69 -1.85
N THR A 55 2.70 16.56 -1.84
CA THR A 55 3.82 16.31 -2.76
C THR A 55 3.42 15.52 -4.00
N GLY A 56 2.29 14.80 -3.95
CA GLY A 56 1.89 13.81 -4.95
C GLY A 56 2.65 12.48 -4.83
N GLU A 57 3.45 12.29 -3.78
CA GLU A 57 4.23 11.07 -3.57
C GLU A 57 3.31 9.90 -3.18
N VAL A 58 3.54 8.75 -3.79
CA VAL A 58 2.83 7.50 -3.48
C VAL A 58 3.87 6.44 -3.19
N VAL A 59 3.72 5.74 -2.07
CA VAL A 59 4.63 4.69 -1.65
C VAL A 59 3.87 3.40 -1.40
N PHE A 60 4.42 2.27 -1.83
CA PHE A 60 3.96 0.93 -1.49
C PHE A 60 5.04 0.16 -0.75
N SER A 61 4.69 -0.48 0.37
CA SER A 61 5.52 -1.44 1.09
C SER A 61 4.92 -2.83 0.90
N VAL A 62 5.62 -3.68 0.15
CA VAL A 62 5.11 -4.99 -0.30
C VAL A 62 5.96 -6.11 0.30
N PRO A 63 5.44 -6.91 1.26
CA PRO A 63 6.14 -8.08 1.77
C PRO A 63 6.23 -9.17 0.70
N ILE A 64 7.41 -9.43 0.15
CA ILE A 64 7.59 -10.26 -1.04
C ILE A 64 7.13 -11.71 -0.82
N ASN A 65 7.44 -12.29 0.34
CA ASN A 65 7.05 -13.65 0.68
C ASN A 65 5.53 -13.86 0.86
N LYS A 66 4.74 -12.79 0.86
CA LYS A 66 3.27 -12.83 0.98
C LYS A 66 2.55 -12.93 -0.37
N PHE A 67 3.25 -12.90 -1.50
CA PHE A 67 2.62 -13.23 -2.77
C PHE A 67 2.03 -14.65 -2.74
N GLU A 68 0.76 -14.75 -3.12
CA GLU A 68 0.01 -15.98 -3.28
C GLU A 68 0.06 -16.40 -4.75
N PHE A 69 0.57 -17.61 -4.99
CA PHE A 69 0.67 -18.21 -6.32
C PHE A 69 -0.26 -19.41 -6.39
N ARG A 70 -0.71 -19.75 -7.62
CA ARG A 70 -1.53 -20.94 -7.85
C ARG A 70 -0.85 -22.24 -7.43
N LYS A 71 0.49 -22.34 -7.56
CA LYS A 71 1.29 -23.52 -7.19
C LYS A 71 2.36 -23.12 -6.19
N SER A 72 2.54 -23.93 -5.14
CA SER A 72 3.58 -23.72 -4.13
C SER A 72 4.99 -23.66 -4.73
N LEU A 73 5.30 -24.52 -5.70
CA LEU A 73 6.61 -24.54 -6.36
C LEU A 73 6.92 -23.24 -7.13
N MET A 74 5.91 -22.55 -7.67
CA MET A 74 6.11 -21.25 -8.31
C MET A 74 6.51 -20.20 -7.26
N LYS A 75 5.85 -20.23 -6.10
CA LYS A 75 6.16 -19.34 -4.98
C LYS A 75 7.57 -19.58 -4.45
N GLU A 76 7.95 -20.82 -4.23
CA GLU A 76 9.30 -21.18 -3.76
C GLU A 76 10.37 -20.66 -4.73
N ARG A 77 10.24 -20.97 -6.03
CA ARG A 77 11.17 -20.47 -7.05
C ARG A 77 11.20 -18.95 -7.14
N PHE A 78 10.04 -18.29 -7.07
CA PHE A 78 9.95 -16.82 -7.08
C PHE A 78 10.74 -16.20 -5.92
N ASN A 79 10.54 -16.72 -4.71
CA ASN A 79 11.19 -16.19 -3.50
C ASN A 79 12.69 -16.52 -3.47
N ASP A 80 13.09 -17.72 -3.89
CA ASP A 80 14.47 -18.18 -3.69
C ASP A 80 15.40 -17.87 -4.86
N LYS A 81 14.87 -17.86 -6.10
CA LYS A 81 15.69 -17.73 -7.32
C LYS A 81 15.60 -16.38 -8.02
N TYR A 82 14.57 -15.59 -7.71
CA TYR A 82 14.34 -14.32 -8.40
C TYR A 82 14.34 -13.13 -7.46
N MET A 83 13.63 -13.22 -6.33
CA MET A 83 13.52 -12.10 -5.40
C MET A 83 14.46 -12.19 -4.19
N GLU A 84 15.04 -13.36 -3.95
CA GLU A 84 15.90 -13.63 -2.77
C GLU A 84 15.25 -13.12 -1.48
N SER A 85 13.98 -13.47 -1.26
CA SER A 85 13.11 -12.79 -0.29
C SER A 85 13.53 -12.94 1.18
N GLU A 86 14.43 -13.87 1.50
CA GLU A 86 15.06 -13.95 2.82
C GLU A 86 16.03 -12.78 3.05
N GLN A 87 16.77 -12.39 2.01
CA GLN A 87 17.70 -11.26 2.06
C GLN A 87 16.98 -9.93 1.79
N PHE A 88 15.99 -9.93 0.89
CA PHE A 88 15.20 -8.77 0.50
C PHE A 88 13.71 -9.01 0.77
N PRO A 89 13.24 -8.87 2.02
CA PRO A 89 11.88 -9.29 2.40
C PRO A 89 10.77 -8.33 1.97
N ILE A 90 11.11 -7.08 1.68
CA ILE A 90 10.14 -6.00 1.39
C ILE A 90 10.60 -5.27 0.12
N ALA A 91 9.69 -5.08 -0.82
CA ALA A 91 9.86 -4.16 -1.94
C ALA A 91 9.18 -2.82 -1.62
N PHE A 92 9.88 -1.72 -1.90
CA PHE A 92 9.35 -0.37 -1.85
C PHE A 92 9.19 0.17 -3.27
N PHE A 93 8.05 0.79 -3.56
CA PHE A 93 7.74 1.46 -4.83
C PHE A 93 7.26 2.88 -4.55
#